data_AF-A0A9D9SSS8-F1
#
_entry.id   AF-A0A9D9SSS8-F1
#
_cell.length_a   1.000
_cell.length_b   1.000
_cell.length_c   1.000
_cell.angle_alpha   90.00
_cell.angle_beta   90.00
_cell.angle_gamma   90.00
#
_symmetry.space_group_name_H-M   'P 1'
#
loop_
_entity.id
_entity.type
_entity.pdbx_description
1 polymer ?
#
loop_
_entity_poly.entity_id
_entity_poly.type
_entity_poly.pdbx_seq_one_letter_code
_entity_poly.pdbx_strand_id
1 'polypeptide(L)'
;DRSMRAATYFVDVMRSTLHGALFDAAAVRVESLDCRAWLADELARSPESACDAWDATVVVTHYGPSVRSADKRYGKQPGTASFCNADEDLMPRADLWIHGHLHCRHDYRVAHAEGETRVVCNARGHSRKGEADHYDGLFTLEV
;
A
#
# COMPACT_ATOMS: atom_id res chain seq x y z
N ASP A 1 -2.42 -4.26 19.37
CA ASP A 1 -2.19 -5.54 20.08
C ASP A 1 -2.41 -6.80 19.26
N ARG A 2 -3.63 -7.09 18.76
CA ARG A 2 -3.89 -8.35 18.02
C ARG A 2 -3.02 -8.50 16.75
N SER A 3 -2.86 -7.43 15.98
CA SER A 3 -2.01 -7.44 14.78
C SER A 3 -0.53 -7.65 15.09
N MET A 4 -0.02 -7.04 16.18
CA MET A 4 1.37 -7.22 16.61
C MET A 4 1.68 -8.69 16.96
N ARG A 5 0.74 -9.37 17.63
CA ARG A 5 0.88 -10.81 17.93
C ARG A 5 0.80 -11.68 16.67
N ALA A 6 -0.06 -11.32 15.72
CA ALA A 6 -0.16 -12.04 14.46
C ALA A 6 1.14 -11.94 13.64
N ALA A 7 1.84 -10.80 13.75
CA ALA A 7 3.11 -10.57 13.08
C ALA A 7 4.27 -11.43 13.62
N THR A 8 4.22 -11.87 14.89
CA THR A 8 5.27 -12.72 15.50
C THR A 8 5.55 -13.98 14.69
N TYR A 9 4.52 -14.62 14.14
CA TYR A 9 4.69 -15.80 13.28
C TYR A 9 5.63 -15.53 12.09
N PHE A 10 5.51 -14.37 11.45
CA PHE A 10 6.34 -14.03 10.30
C PHE A 10 7.78 -13.70 10.71
N VAL A 11 7.98 -13.13 11.90
CA VAL A 11 9.32 -12.88 12.45
C VAL A 11 10.07 -14.20 12.66
N ASP A 12 9.40 -15.21 13.20
CA ASP A 12 10.00 -16.53 13.45
C ASP A 12 10.39 -17.26 12.15
N VAL A 13 9.58 -17.10 11.11
CA VAL A 13 9.81 -17.75 9.80
C VAL A 13 10.85 -16.99 8.97
N MET A 14 10.71 -15.67 8.85
CA MET A 14 11.53 -14.86 7.94
C MET A 14 12.87 -14.48 8.55
N ARG A 15 12.90 -14.19 9.86
CA ARG A 15 14.09 -13.77 10.62
C ARG A 15 14.89 -12.66 9.94
N SER A 16 14.18 -11.76 9.25
CA SER A 16 14.77 -10.61 8.57
C SER A 16 15.54 -9.76 9.57
N THR A 17 16.62 -9.13 9.12
CA THR A 17 17.40 -8.22 9.96
C THR A 17 17.53 -6.86 9.30
N LEU A 18 17.61 -5.83 10.13
CA LEU A 18 17.90 -4.45 9.74
C LEU A 18 19.04 -3.97 10.64
N HIS A 19 20.13 -3.49 10.04
CA HIS A 19 21.36 -3.10 10.76
C HIS A 19 21.89 -4.16 11.74
N GLY A 20 21.73 -5.45 11.41
CA GLY A 20 22.20 -6.57 12.23
C GLY A 20 21.29 -6.94 13.41
N ALA A 21 20.20 -6.19 13.67
CA ALA A 21 19.16 -6.54 14.63
C ALA A 21 17.97 -7.21 13.94
N LEU A 22 17.22 -8.03 14.68
CA LEU A 22 15.98 -8.63 14.18
C LEU A 22 14.98 -7.53 13.80
N PHE A 23 14.48 -7.58 12.57
CA PHE A 23 13.43 -6.67 12.10
C PHE A 23 12.07 -7.24 12.49
N ASP A 24 11.79 -7.18 13.79
CA ASP A 24 10.57 -7.72 14.38
C ASP A 24 9.34 -6.85 14.11
N ALA A 25 8.17 -7.28 14.62
CA ALA A 25 6.92 -6.56 14.40
C ALA A 25 6.94 -5.11 14.91
N ALA A 26 7.65 -4.84 16.02
CA ALA A 26 7.76 -3.50 16.58
C ALA A 26 8.66 -2.61 15.70
N ALA A 27 9.80 -3.15 15.26
CA ALA A 27 10.70 -2.45 14.34
C ALA A 27 10.01 -2.15 12.99
N VAL A 28 9.28 -3.12 12.43
CA VAL A 28 8.48 -2.92 11.21
C VAL A 28 7.45 -1.81 11.40
N ARG A 29 6.79 -1.76 12.56
CA ARG A 29 5.82 -0.69 12.85
C ARG A 29 6.48 0.68 12.89
N VAL A 30 7.66 0.81 13.50
CA VAL A 30 8.40 2.08 13.55
C VAL A 30 8.75 2.52 12.13
N GLU A 31 9.40 1.66 11.35
CA GLU A 31 9.76 1.96 9.96
C GLU A 31 8.54 2.33 9.10
N SER A 32 7.43 1.61 9.28
CA SER A 32 6.18 1.90 8.56
C SER A 32 5.62 3.28 8.89
N LEU A 33 5.75 3.74 10.14
CA LEU A 33 5.30 5.07 10.52
C LEU A 33 6.24 6.16 10.01
N ASP A 34 7.54 5.91 10.00
CA ASP A 34 8.53 6.85 9.47
C ASP A 34 8.35 7.03 7.95
N CYS A 35 8.16 5.93 7.22
CA CYS A 35 7.82 5.96 5.79
C CYS A 35 6.50 6.70 5.53
N ARG A 36 5.48 6.50 6.35
CA ARG A 36 4.19 7.19 6.23
C ARG A 36 4.33 8.69 6.52
N ALA A 37 5.10 9.07 7.53
CA ALA A 37 5.35 10.47 7.85
C ALA A 37 6.07 11.17 6.69
N TRP A 38 7.12 10.55 6.16
CA TRP A 38 7.82 11.06 4.97
C TRP A 38 6.89 11.20 3.77
N LEU A 39 6.03 10.21 3.48
CA LEU A 39 5.08 10.29 2.38
C LEU A 39 4.08 11.44 2.57
N ALA A 40 3.60 11.65 3.79
CA ALA A 40 2.71 12.76 4.10
C ALA A 40 3.38 14.12 3.87
N ASP A 41 4.66 14.25 4.26
CA ASP A 41 5.45 15.47 4.05
C ASP A 41 5.69 15.73 2.55
N GLU A 42 6.05 14.71 1.77
CA GLU A 42 6.24 14.85 0.33
C GLU A 42 4.95 15.22 -0.40
N LEU A 43 3.81 14.61 -0.04
CA LEU A 43 2.50 14.94 -0.60
C LEU A 43 2.03 16.35 -0.22
N ALA A 44 2.55 16.92 0.87
CA ALA A 44 2.25 18.29 1.27
C ALA A 44 3.04 19.34 0.47
N ARG A 45 4.09 18.93 -0.27
CA ARG A 45 4.87 19.84 -1.09
C ARG A 45 4.02 20.38 -2.23
N SER A 46 4.14 21.67 -2.48
CA SER A 46 3.53 22.36 -3.62
C SER A 46 4.62 22.78 -4.59
N PRO A 47 4.35 22.84 -5.91
CA PRO A 47 5.27 23.44 -6.87
C PRO A 47 5.66 24.86 -6.45
N GLU A 48 6.93 25.21 -6.54
CA GLU A 48 7.42 26.55 -6.17
C GLU A 48 6.99 27.62 -7.18
N SER A 49 6.67 27.20 -8.41
CA SER A 49 6.20 28.06 -9.48
C SER A 49 5.22 27.33 -10.40
N ALA A 50 4.49 28.11 -11.21
CA ALA A 50 3.56 27.56 -12.18
C ALA A 50 4.26 26.76 -13.31
N CYS A 51 5.54 27.03 -13.59
CA CYS A 51 6.28 26.25 -14.59
C CYS A 51 6.82 24.92 -14.05
N ASP A 52 6.82 24.73 -12.73
CA ASP A 52 7.20 23.47 -12.08
C ASP A 52 5.98 22.63 -11.67
N ALA A 53 4.77 23.11 -11.98
CA ALA A 53 3.54 22.42 -11.65
C ALA A 53 3.36 21.17 -12.52
N TRP A 54 2.89 20.10 -11.90
CA TRP A 54 2.44 18.89 -12.56
C TRP A 54 0.92 18.82 -12.57
N ASP A 55 0.37 18.11 -13.56
CA ASP A 55 -1.08 17.99 -13.74
C ASP A 55 -1.73 16.96 -12.80
N ALA A 56 -0.95 15.98 -12.33
CA ALA A 56 -1.44 14.90 -11.49
C ALA A 56 -0.36 14.34 -10.55
N THR A 57 -0.79 13.86 -9.39
CA THR A 57 0.06 13.22 -8.38
C THR A 57 -0.23 11.73 -8.31
N VAL A 58 0.80 10.91 -8.58
CA VAL A 58 0.72 9.45 -8.52
C VAL A 58 1.54 8.92 -7.35
N VAL A 59 0.90 8.16 -6.46
CA VAL A 59 1.54 7.49 -5.34
C VAL A 59 1.77 6.02 -5.66
N VAL A 60 2.97 5.52 -5.39
CA VAL A 60 3.32 4.10 -5.57
C VAL A 60 3.84 3.53 -4.26
N THR A 61 3.14 2.55 -3.70
CA THR A 61 3.55 1.85 -2.48
C THR A 61 3.58 0.34 -2.71
N HIS A 62 4.30 -0.41 -1.87
CA HIS A 62 4.19 -1.87 -1.92
C HIS A 62 2.92 -2.37 -1.22
N TYR A 63 2.66 -1.87 -0.01
CA TYR A 63 1.51 -2.22 0.81
C TYR A 63 0.24 -1.53 0.30
N GLY A 64 -0.92 -2.16 0.48
CA GLY A 64 -2.20 -1.55 0.12
C GLY A 64 -2.50 -0.34 1.02
N PRO A 65 -2.96 0.80 0.48
CA PRO A 65 -3.17 2.02 1.27
C PRO A 65 -4.43 1.99 2.14
N SER A 66 -5.28 0.98 1.94
CA SER A 66 -6.55 0.82 2.61
C SER A 66 -6.83 -0.64 2.90
N VAL A 67 -7.59 -0.90 3.96
CA VAL A 67 -8.20 -2.22 4.22
C VAL A 67 -9.14 -2.67 3.09
N ARG A 68 -9.61 -1.75 2.25
CA ARG A 68 -10.39 -2.07 1.04
C ARG A 68 -9.59 -2.86 0.01
N SER A 69 -8.26 -2.75 0.04
CA SER A 69 -7.35 -3.58 -0.76
C SER A 69 -7.12 -4.97 -0.16
N ALA A 70 -7.72 -5.30 1.00
CA ALA A 70 -7.61 -6.64 1.56
C ALA A 70 -8.35 -7.66 0.68
N ASP A 71 -7.73 -8.81 0.47
CA ASP A 71 -8.35 -9.89 -0.27
C ASP A 71 -9.58 -10.43 0.48
N LYS A 72 -10.75 -10.30 -0.16
CA LYS A 72 -12.06 -10.68 0.40
C LYS A 72 -12.12 -12.16 0.80
N ARG A 73 -11.30 -13.04 0.20
CA ARG A 73 -11.24 -14.47 0.51
C ARG A 73 -10.88 -14.75 1.97
N TYR A 74 -10.14 -13.84 2.63
CA TYR A 74 -9.63 -14.04 3.99
C TYR A 74 -10.43 -13.29 5.08
N GLY A 75 -11.36 -12.41 4.68
CA GLY A 75 -12.15 -11.60 5.61
C GLY A 75 -11.31 -10.60 6.43
N LYS A 76 -11.93 -9.98 7.43
CA LYS A 76 -11.27 -9.02 8.33
C LYS A 76 -10.55 -9.77 9.46
N GLN A 77 -9.22 -9.87 9.39
CA GLN A 77 -8.41 -10.55 10.39
C GLN A 77 -7.28 -9.63 10.88
N PRO A 78 -6.76 -9.81 12.12
CA PRO A 78 -5.65 -9.00 12.61
C PRO A 78 -4.41 -9.02 11.71
N GLY A 79 -4.17 -10.15 11.01
CA GLY A 79 -3.08 -10.31 10.05
C GLY A 79 -3.21 -9.48 8.79
N THR A 80 -4.38 -8.87 8.49
CA THR A 80 -4.54 -7.93 7.37
C THR A 80 -3.58 -6.74 7.49
N ALA A 81 -3.18 -6.36 8.71
CA ALA A 81 -2.20 -5.30 8.95
C ALA A 81 -0.79 -5.64 8.43
N SER A 82 -0.51 -6.91 8.09
CA SER A 82 0.71 -7.29 7.39
C SER A 82 0.66 -6.95 5.89
N PHE A 83 -0.49 -6.50 5.37
CA PHE A 83 -0.69 -6.27 3.94
C PHE A 83 -1.24 -4.88 3.59
N CYS A 84 -2.03 -4.30 4.48
CA CYS A 84 -2.72 -3.03 4.28
C CYS A 84 -2.37 -2.03 5.39
N ASN A 85 -2.21 -0.77 5.00
CA ASN A 85 -2.13 0.39 5.86
C ASN A 85 -3.49 1.09 5.97
N ALA A 86 -3.52 2.14 6.79
CA ALA A 86 -4.64 3.07 6.91
C ALA A 86 -4.19 4.47 6.47
N ASP A 87 -3.95 4.61 5.16
CA ASP A 87 -3.41 5.80 4.51
C ASP A 87 -4.49 6.57 3.73
N GLU A 88 -5.78 6.26 3.96
CA GLU A 88 -6.89 6.93 3.27
C GLU A 88 -6.97 8.44 3.54
N ASP A 89 -6.39 8.92 4.65
CA ASP A 89 -6.29 10.34 4.97
C ASP A 89 -5.25 11.09 4.12
N LEU A 90 -4.33 10.39 3.46
CA LEU A 90 -3.34 10.96 2.53
C LEU A 90 -3.87 11.06 1.10
N MET A 91 -4.92 10.31 0.77
CA MET A 91 -5.52 10.23 -0.55
C MET A 91 -5.97 11.58 -1.14
N PRO A 92 -6.47 12.56 -0.38
CA PRO A 92 -6.79 13.90 -0.92
C PRO A 92 -5.69 14.62 -1.71
N ARG A 93 -4.44 14.16 -1.60
CA ARG A 93 -3.27 14.73 -2.27
C ARG A 93 -2.79 13.90 -3.46
N ALA A 94 -3.53 12.87 -3.85
CA ALA A 94 -3.17 11.94 -4.91
C ALA A 94 -4.36 11.63 -5.81
N ASP A 95 -4.13 11.66 -7.12
CA ASP A 95 -5.14 11.32 -8.13
C ASP A 95 -5.19 9.79 -8.34
N LEU A 96 -4.01 9.15 -8.33
CA LEU A 96 -3.84 7.70 -8.49
C LEU A 96 -2.91 7.13 -7.42
N TRP A 97 -3.33 6.02 -6.81
CA TRP A 97 -2.52 5.22 -5.90
C TRP A 97 -2.33 3.80 -6.42
N ILE A 98 -1.08 3.42 -6.72
CA ILE A 98 -0.72 2.08 -7.19
C ILE A 98 -0.11 1.29 -6.04
N HIS A 99 -0.58 0.07 -5.82
CA HIS A 99 -0.01 -0.83 -4.81
C HIS A 99 0.17 -2.28 -5.27
N GLY A 100 0.77 -3.11 -4.41
CA GLY A 100 1.01 -4.53 -4.65
C GLY A 100 0.74 -5.40 -3.42
N HIS A 101 1.67 -6.32 -3.15
CA HIS A 101 1.77 -7.20 -1.97
C HIS A 101 0.67 -8.26 -1.77
N LEU A 102 -0.60 -7.91 -1.97
CA LEU A 102 -1.75 -8.77 -1.66
C LEU A 102 -1.97 -9.92 -2.64
N HIS A 103 -1.25 -9.93 -3.77
CA HIS A 103 -1.35 -10.95 -4.82
C HIS A 103 -2.74 -11.09 -5.44
N CYS A 104 -3.56 -10.05 -5.31
CA CYS A 104 -4.85 -9.92 -5.96
C CYS A 104 -5.00 -8.52 -6.55
N ARG A 105 -5.81 -8.44 -7.61
CA ARG A 105 -6.00 -7.22 -8.39
C ARG A 105 -7.09 -6.35 -7.77
N HIS A 106 -6.87 -5.04 -7.82
CA HIS A 106 -7.80 -4.04 -7.33
C HIS A 106 -7.92 -2.89 -8.32
N ASP A 107 -9.12 -2.37 -8.48
CA ASP A 107 -9.41 -1.10 -9.11
C ASP A 107 -10.65 -0.53 -8.44
N TYR A 108 -10.46 0.50 -7.63
CA TYR A 108 -11.56 1.15 -6.92
C TYR A 108 -11.27 2.62 -6.69
N ARG A 109 -12.31 3.39 -6.36
CA ARG A 109 -12.20 4.81 -6.03
C ARG A 109 -12.51 5.07 -4.56
N VAL A 110 -11.81 6.03 -3.98
CA VAL A 110 -12.03 6.52 -2.62
C VAL A 110 -12.43 7.99 -2.72
N ALA A 111 -13.68 8.31 -2.38
CA ALA A 111 -14.17 9.68 -2.36
C ALA A 111 -13.73 10.40 -1.08
N HIS A 112 -13.39 11.68 -1.20
CA HIS A 112 -13.03 12.61 -0.12
C HIS A 112 -13.53 14.03 -0.47
N ALA A 113 -13.22 15.03 0.35
CA ALA A 113 -13.79 16.38 0.20
C ALA A 113 -13.28 17.11 -1.07
N GLU A 114 -12.08 16.77 -1.51
CA GLU A 114 -11.35 17.37 -2.63
C GLU A 114 -11.60 16.62 -3.96
N GLY A 115 -12.35 15.51 -3.94
CA GLY A 115 -12.62 14.69 -5.12
C GLY A 115 -12.58 13.19 -4.83
N GLU A 116 -11.86 12.45 -5.67
CA GLU A 116 -11.62 11.02 -5.50
C GLU A 116 -10.20 10.62 -5.87
N THR A 117 -9.66 9.63 -5.19
CA THR A 117 -8.42 8.93 -5.58
C THR A 117 -8.76 7.57 -6.15
N ARG A 118 -8.21 7.25 -7.32
CA ARG A 118 -8.26 5.88 -7.85
C ARG A 118 -7.17 5.04 -7.21
N VAL A 119 -7.50 3.85 -6.71
CA VAL A 119 -6.56 2.90 -6.14
C VAL A 119 -6.50 1.66 -7.02
N VAL A 120 -5.30 1.31 -7.47
CA VAL A 120 -5.08 0.22 -8.43
C VAL A 120 -4.00 -0.74 -7.92
N CYS A 121 -4.22 -2.03 -8.14
CA CYS A 121 -3.22 -3.06 -7.98
C CYS A 121 -3.32 -4.03 -9.16
N ASN A 122 -2.25 -4.13 -9.97
CA ASN A 122 -2.14 -5.11 -11.04
C ASN A 122 -1.18 -6.26 -10.65
N ALA A 123 -1.39 -6.85 -9.48
CA ALA A 123 -0.53 -7.94 -9.01
C ALA A 123 -0.73 -9.22 -9.86
N ARG A 124 0.38 -9.80 -10.31
CA ARG A 124 0.40 -11.13 -10.97
C ARG A 124 0.01 -12.26 -10.01
N GLY A 125 0.36 -12.17 -8.73
CA GLY A 125 0.11 -13.23 -7.75
C GLY A 125 0.81 -14.57 -8.04
N HIS A 126 0.43 -15.63 -7.33
CA HIS A 126 1.03 -16.95 -7.49
C HIS A 126 0.32 -17.82 -8.54
N SER A 127 1.04 -18.22 -9.59
CA SER A 127 0.52 -19.12 -10.62
C SER A 127 0.01 -20.46 -10.09
N ARG A 128 0.68 -21.03 -9.06
CA ARG A 128 0.23 -22.29 -8.44
C ARG A 128 -1.13 -22.19 -7.74
N LYS A 129 -1.57 -20.97 -7.41
CA LYS A 129 -2.87 -20.68 -6.77
C LYS A 129 -3.91 -20.16 -7.77
N GLY A 130 -3.61 -20.14 -9.07
CA GLY A 130 -4.46 -19.54 -10.10
C GLY A 130 -4.52 -18.01 -10.04
N GLU A 131 -3.73 -17.36 -9.20
CA GLU A 131 -3.81 -15.89 -9.01
C GLU A 131 -3.24 -15.12 -10.21
N ALA A 132 -2.45 -15.79 -11.06
CA ALA A 132 -1.90 -15.23 -12.29
C ALA A 132 -2.87 -15.29 -13.48
N ASP A 133 -4.00 -15.97 -13.32
CA ASP A 133 -5.00 -16.09 -14.37
C ASP A 133 -5.55 -14.69 -14.68
N HIS A 134 -5.63 -14.29 -15.94
CA HIS A 134 -6.01 -12.93 -16.38
C HIS A 134 -5.02 -11.81 -16.02
N TYR A 135 -3.79 -12.11 -15.59
CA TYR A 135 -2.79 -11.07 -15.40
C TYR A 135 -2.47 -10.42 -16.75
N ASP A 136 -2.58 -9.10 -16.81
CA ASP A 136 -2.21 -8.31 -17.98
C ASP A 136 -0.86 -7.63 -17.71
N GLY A 137 0.19 -8.14 -18.35
CA GLY A 137 1.54 -7.59 -18.23
C GLY A 137 1.76 -6.29 -19.02
N LEU A 138 0.78 -5.90 -19.84
CA LEU A 138 0.79 -4.67 -20.64
C LEU A 138 -0.31 -3.70 -20.20
N PHE A 139 -0.87 -3.92 -19.00
CA PHE A 139 -1.94 -3.09 -18.47
C PHE A 139 -1.53 -1.62 -18.36
N THR A 140 -2.29 -0.76 -19.02
CA THR A 140 -2.12 0.70 -19.00
C THR A 140 -3.27 1.38 -18.28
N LEU A 141 -2.98 2.53 -17.70
CA LEU A 141 -3.91 3.35 -16.94
C LEU A 141 -3.76 4.80 -17.39
N GLU A 142 -4.87 5.49 -17.58
CA GLU A 142 -4.89 6.95 -17.62
C GLU A 142 -4.96 7.49 -16.19
N VAL A 143 -4.23 8.57 -15.95
CA VAL A 143 -4.22 9.35 -14.70
C VAL A 143 -5.08 10.57 -14.91
#